data_AF-A0A8H8RPI3-F1
#
_entry.id   AF-A0A8H8RPI3-F1
#
_cell.length_a   1.000
_cell.length_b   1.000
_cell.length_c   1.000
_cell.angle_alpha   90.00
_cell.angle_beta   90.00
_cell.angle_gamma   90.00
#
_symmetry.space_group_name_H-M   'P 1'
#
loop_
_entity.id
_entity.type
_entity.pdbx_description
1 polymer ?
#
loop_
_entity_poly.entity_id
_entity_poly.type
_entity_poly.pdbx_seq_one_letter_code
_entity_poly.pdbx_strand_id
1 'polypeptide(L)'
;MATTFATPYSLLPSQLMPLTLDRVPDDQVILASTVCQRIAADPLSHTMGPKLMRYVNPKIHTAIQTNTFASILVVGAHTRSSTDIITGNEKADKPFNWQRPTAKTFYAPEGNILQLSVIPGLAYVEHYAALIATYVASKAFAGTRIPTVHYRLPPSDASVTLFANSNLRHLGPIDIAIIGYVDSLPNSTGPEAWETATHTGAGEPPLFAWKTRKLQNGRIVAFIGCTACYWGDIGGQLIRSLSELSGVREAIYIGKLGTLDARHVPNTVLATGSCSKFHNGGMVEWESVLDKAVQGSRIVVNGVHCTVATSLCETKEWARDWKTKADWVDPEIGHMARVSIERGVLFGYLHVVSDNLSREGLEGLVDERKATIVADRKKLLEEVEWVLERYFNEIGER
;
A
#
# COMPACT_ATOMS: atom_id res chain seq x y z
N MET A 1 -16.11 -23.29 61.44
CA MET A 1 -16.97 -22.46 60.56
C MET A 1 -16.09 -21.96 59.44
N ALA A 2 -16.22 -22.57 58.27
CA ALA A 2 -15.51 -22.20 57.05
C ALA A 2 -16.53 -21.58 56.10
N THR A 3 -16.22 -20.41 55.55
CA THR A 3 -17.05 -19.72 54.56
C THR A 3 -16.19 -19.35 53.37
N THR A 4 -16.28 -20.21 52.35
CA THR A 4 -15.88 -20.02 50.96
C THR A 4 -16.98 -19.26 50.22
N PHE A 5 -16.63 -18.19 49.51
CA PHE A 5 -17.39 -17.60 48.40
C PHE A 5 -16.36 -17.07 47.39
N ALA A 6 -16.05 -17.80 46.33
CA ALA A 6 -16.76 -17.88 45.04
C ALA A 6 -16.49 -16.66 44.14
N THR A 7 -15.48 -16.81 43.28
CA THR A 7 -15.21 -16.03 42.07
C THR A 7 -16.28 -16.30 41.00
N PRO A 8 -16.73 -15.31 40.20
CA PRO A 8 -17.55 -15.59 39.03
C PRO A 8 -16.76 -15.53 37.71
N TYR A 9 -16.76 -16.68 37.03
CA TYR A 9 -16.84 -16.96 35.58
C TYR A 9 -15.75 -16.36 34.65
N SER A 10 -14.80 -17.16 34.13
CA SER A 10 -14.92 -18.27 33.15
C SER A 10 -15.35 -17.82 31.75
N LEU A 11 -14.37 -17.92 30.87
CA LEU A 11 -14.42 -17.93 29.41
C LEU A 11 -15.63 -18.69 28.86
N LEU A 12 -16.32 -18.08 27.89
CA LEU A 12 -17.10 -18.80 26.89
C LEU A 12 -16.34 -18.70 25.55
N PRO A 13 -16.01 -19.82 24.89
CA PRO A 13 -15.68 -19.79 23.48
C PRO A 13 -16.99 -19.52 22.73
N SER A 14 -17.10 -18.39 22.02
CA SER A 14 -18.10 -18.28 20.97
C SER A 14 -17.70 -19.25 19.87
N GLN A 15 -18.28 -20.45 19.88
CA GLN A 15 -18.30 -21.34 18.73
C GLN A 15 -19.06 -20.61 17.61
N LEU A 16 -18.32 -19.89 16.76
CA LEU A 16 -18.77 -19.50 15.43
C LEU A 16 -18.94 -20.81 14.64
N MET A 17 -20.19 -21.22 14.43
CA MET A 17 -20.51 -22.23 13.43
C MET A 17 -20.06 -21.68 12.07
N PRO A 18 -19.23 -22.40 11.29
CA PRO A 18 -18.92 -22.01 9.94
C PRO A 18 -20.22 -22.02 9.12
N LEU A 19 -20.52 -20.91 8.44
CA LEU A 19 -21.52 -20.89 7.38
C LEU A 19 -21.02 -21.86 6.30
N THR A 20 -21.73 -22.97 6.10
CA THR A 20 -21.47 -23.90 5.01
C THR A 20 -21.87 -23.24 3.69
N LEU A 21 -20.86 -22.80 2.94
CA LEU A 21 -20.96 -22.32 1.57
C LEU A 21 -21.11 -23.52 0.60
N ASP A 22 -22.12 -24.38 0.81
CA ASP A 22 -22.27 -25.65 0.08
C ASP A 22 -22.68 -25.51 -1.40
N ARG A 23 -22.58 -24.31 -1.99
CA ARG A 23 -22.96 -24.08 -3.40
C ARG A 23 -22.03 -23.13 -4.17
N VAL A 24 -20.77 -23.05 -3.77
CA VAL A 24 -19.71 -22.61 -4.67
C VAL A 24 -19.06 -23.89 -5.24
N PRO A 25 -18.94 -24.06 -6.57
CA PRO A 25 -18.30 -25.24 -7.13
C PRO A 25 -16.82 -25.29 -6.69
N ASP A 26 -16.45 -26.41 -6.08
CA ASP A 26 -15.12 -26.83 -5.57
C ASP A 26 -14.68 -26.36 -4.15
N ASP A 27 -15.60 -26.45 -3.18
CA ASP A 27 -15.43 -26.01 -1.78
C ASP A 27 -15.21 -27.12 -0.72
N GLN A 28 -14.07 -27.82 -0.77
CA GLN A 28 -13.56 -28.51 0.45
C GLN A 28 -12.25 -27.93 0.99
N VAL A 29 -11.65 -26.96 0.29
CA VAL A 29 -10.41 -26.26 0.71
C VAL A 29 -10.69 -24.84 1.22
N ILE A 30 -11.91 -24.31 1.01
CA ILE A 30 -12.21 -22.87 1.16
C ILE A 30 -12.38 -22.40 2.62
N LEU A 31 -12.72 -23.30 3.55
CA LEU A 31 -12.94 -22.93 4.95
C LEU A 31 -11.64 -22.82 5.79
N ALA A 32 -10.52 -23.41 5.35
CA ALA A 32 -9.31 -23.53 6.17
C ALA A 32 -8.43 -22.27 6.24
N SER A 33 -8.66 -21.25 5.38
CA SER A 33 -7.79 -20.07 5.27
C SER A 33 -8.51 -18.71 5.43
N THR A 34 -9.80 -18.73 5.79
CA THR A 34 -10.57 -17.49 5.98
C THR A 34 -10.34 -16.94 7.39
N VAL A 35 -9.78 -15.73 7.49
CA VAL A 35 -9.54 -15.07 8.77
C VAL A 35 -10.70 -14.12 9.09
N CYS A 36 -11.19 -14.20 10.31
CA CYS A 36 -12.16 -13.27 10.89
C CYS A 36 -11.47 -12.52 12.04
N GLN A 37 -10.92 -11.34 11.77
CA GLN A 37 -10.41 -10.46 12.82
C GLN A 37 -11.19 -9.14 12.82
N ARG A 38 -11.54 -8.65 14.02
CA ARG A 38 -12.01 -7.27 14.19
C ARG A 38 -10.80 -6.34 14.02
N ILE A 39 -10.56 -5.90 12.79
CA ILE A 39 -9.57 -4.88 12.43
C ILE A 39 -10.29 -3.55 12.17
N ALA A 40 -11.24 -3.18 13.03
CA ALA A 40 -11.95 -1.91 12.90
C ALA A 40 -11.24 -0.84 13.73
N ALA A 41 -10.86 0.26 13.08
CA ALA A 41 -10.28 1.41 13.75
C ALA A 41 -11.37 2.26 14.42
N ASP A 42 -11.09 2.77 15.61
CA ASP A 42 -11.97 3.70 16.33
C ASP A 42 -11.42 5.14 16.21
N PRO A 43 -12.19 6.09 15.66
CA PRO A 43 -11.80 7.51 15.60
C PRO A 43 -11.34 8.10 16.94
N LEU A 44 -11.81 7.59 18.09
CA LEU A 44 -11.39 8.10 19.40
C LEU A 44 -9.95 7.72 19.75
N SER A 45 -9.52 6.52 19.37
CA SER A 45 -8.20 5.98 19.70
C SER A 45 -7.20 6.09 18.54
N HIS A 46 -7.64 6.31 17.32
CA HIS A 46 -6.80 6.40 16.12
C HIS A 46 -6.07 7.76 16.00
N THR A 47 -4.86 7.79 15.43
CA THR A 47 -4.06 9.02 15.20
C THR A 47 -4.79 10.05 14.34
N MET A 48 -5.48 9.61 13.29
CA MET A 48 -6.33 10.47 12.45
C MET A 48 -7.53 11.09 13.18
N GLY A 49 -7.90 10.60 14.37
CA GLY A 49 -8.97 11.19 15.16
C GLY A 49 -10.30 11.30 14.37
N PRO A 50 -11.00 12.46 14.46
CA PRO A 50 -12.21 12.74 13.68
C PRO A 50 -12.02 12.73 12.15
N LYS A 51 -10.78 12.84 11.64
CA LYS A 51 -10.50 12.80 10.20
C LYS A 51 -10.52 11.37 9.63
N LEU A 52 -10.52 10.32 10.47
CA LEU A 52 -10.45 8.91 10.04
C LEU A 52 -11.49 8.57 8.96
N MET A 53 -12.76 8.95 9.15
CA MET A 53 -13.79 8.63 8.16
C MET A 53 -13.62 9.38 6.82
N ARG A 54 -12.95 10.53 6.81
CA ARG A 54 -12.58 11.22 5.56
C ARG A 54 -11.48 10.47 4.80
N TYR A 55 -10.63 9.72 5.50
CA TYR A 55 -9.65 8.81 4.89
C TYR A 55 -10.32 7.52 4.39
N VAL A 56 -11.23 6.93 5.16
CA VAL A 56 -11.87 5.64 4.86
C VAL A 56 -12.88 5.76 3.73
N ASN A 57 -13.84 6.68 3.82
CA ASN A 57 -15.00 6.74 2.91
C ASN A 57 -14.65 6.73 1.41
N PRO A 58 -13.66 7.51 0.92
CA PRO A 58 -13.33 7.54 -0.51
C PRO A 58 -12.73 6.22 -1.04
N LYS A 59 -12.30 5.31 -0.16
CA LYS A 59 -11.70 4.01 -0.54
C LYS A 59 -12.71 2.87 -0.57
N ILE A 60 -13.89 3.07 0.01
CA ILE A 60 -14.92 2.03 0.07
C ILE A 60 -15.56 1.87 -1.31
N HIS A 61 -15.73 0.62 -1.73
CA HIS A 61 -16.34 0.29 -3.01
C HIS A 61 -17.80 0.77 -3.06
N THR A 62 -18.24 1.38 -4.18
CA THR A 62 -19.60 1.92 -4.30
C THR A 62 -20.70 0.89 -4.04
N ALA A 63 -20.49 -0.37 -4.45
CA ALA A 63 -21.40 -1.48 -4.13
C ALA A 63 -21.71 -1.61 -2.62
N ILE A 64 -20.69 -1.44 -1.76
CA ILE A 64 -20.85 -1.47 -0.28
C ILE A 64 -21.59 -0.22 0.22
N GLN A 65 -21.43 0.91 -0.48
CA GLN A 65 -22.08 2.17 -0.11
C GLN A 65 -23.58 2.19 -0.46
N THR A 66 -23.99 1.45 -1.48
CA THR A 66 -25.36 1.49 -2.02
C THR A 66 -26.20 0.24 -1.75
N ASN A 67 -25.61 -0.84 -1.23
CA ASN A 67 -26.31 -2.10 -0.98
C ASN A 67 -26.02 -2.64 0.42
N THR A 68 -26.89 -3.52 0.90
CA THR A 68 -26.69 -4.30 2.13
C THR A 68 -26.24 -5.71 1.79
N PHE A 69 -25.24 -6.22 2.50
CA PHE A 69 -24.74 -7.58 2.35
C PHE A 69 -24.83 -8.33 3.69
N ALA A 70 -24.98 -9.65 3.63
CA ALA A 70 -24.86 -10.51 4.81
C ALA A 70 -23.39 -10.65 5.21
N SER A 71 -22.49 -10.75 4.23
CA SER A 71 -21.05 -10.81 4.43
C SER A 71 -20.29 -10.18 3.28
N ILE A 72 -19.05 -9.78 3.57
CA ILE A 72 -18.11 -9.23 2.60
C ILE A 72 -16.82 -10.03 2.71
N LEU A 73 -16.31 -10.54 1.59
CA LEU A 73 -15.07 -11.30 1.50
C LEU A 73 -14.03 -10.53 0.69
N VAL A 74 -12.90 -10.17 1.29
CA VAL A 74 -11.76 -9.57 0.59
C VAL A 74 -10.79 -10.67 0.14
N VAL A 75 -10.43 -10.68 -1.14
CA VAL A 75 -9.49 -11.67 -1.70
C VAL A 75 -8.35 -10.99 -2.45
N GLY A 76 -7.16 -11.58 -2.35
CA GLY A 76 -5.99 -11.17 -3.13
C GLY A 76 -6.06 -11.74 -4.55
N ALA A 77 -6.73 -11.04 -5.45
CA ALA A 77 -6.82 -11.34 -6.87
C ALA A 77 -7.04 -10.03 -7.64
N HIS A 78 -6.41 -9.88 -8.81
CA HIS A 78 -6.67 -8.75 -9.70
C HIS A 78 -7.53 -9.23 -10.87
N THR A 79 -8.83 -8.94 -10.83
CA THR A 79 -9.80 -9.32 -11.87
C THR A 79 -10.56 -8.10 -12.37
N ARG A 80 -10.60 -7.87 -13.69
CA ARG A 80 -11.31 -6.75 -14.31
C ARG A 80 -12.13 -7.20 -15.53
N SER A 81 -12.76 -8.36 -15.42
CA SER A 81 -13.63 -8.93 -16.44
C SER A 81 -14.93 -8.12 -16.61
N SER A 82 -15.65 -8.36 -17.71
CA SER A 82 -16.96 -7.73 -17.96
C SER A 82 -18.04 -8.04 -16.90
N THR A 83 -17.82 -9.06 -16.06
CA THR A 83 -18.73 -9.44 -14.96
C THR A 83 -18.36 -8.82 -13.62
N ASP A 84 -17.20 -8.16 -13.54
CA ASP A 84 -16.75 -7.46 -12.35
C ASP A 84 -17.41 -6.09 -12.25
N ILE A 85 -17.90 -5.74 -11.06
CA ILE A 85 -18.40 -4.42 -10.74
C ILE A 85 -17.19 -3.51 -10.50
N ILE A 86 -17.03 -2.49 -11.33
CA ILE A 86 -16.03 -1.44 -11.13
C ILE A 86 -16.63 -0.33 -10.26
N THR A 87 -15.89 0.10 -9.24
CA THR A 87 -16.32 1.19 -8.36
C THR A 87 -16.31 2.53 -9.09
N GLY A 88 -17.27 3.41 -8.76
CA GLY A 88 -17.27 4.80 -9.22
C GLY A 88 -16.18 5.67 -8.58
N ASN A 89 -15.42 5.13 -7.61
CA ASN A 89 -14.39 5.84 -6.85
C ASN A 89 -12.98 5.71 -7.46
N GLU A 90 -12.85 5.28 -8.72
CA GLU A 90 -11.56 5.28 -9.44
C GLU A 90 -11.05 6.71 -9.67
N LYS A 91 -9.73 6.90 -9.62
CA LYS A 91 -9.09 8.23 -9.75
C LYS A 91 -8.65 8.49 -11.19
N ALA A 92 -9.61 8.69 -12.08
CA ALA A 92 -9.33 8.91 -13.51
C ALA A 92 -8.53 10.18 -13.83
N ASP A 93 -8.24 11.02 -12.83
CA ASP A 93 -7.42 12.23 -12.94
C ASP A 93 -5.91 11.97 -12.93
N LYS A 94 -5.47 10.71 -12.80
CA LYS A 94 -4.04 10.34 -12.71
C LYS A 94 -3.71 9.12 -13.57
N PRO A 95 -2.47 9.04 -14.12
CA PRO A 95 -2.06 7.88 -14.92
C PRO A 95 -1.83 6.61 -14.08
N PHE A 96 -1.50 6.76 -12.79
CA PHE A 96 -1.16 5.66 -11.88
C PHE A 96 -1.95 5.69 -10.58
N ASN A 97 -2.02 4.55 -9.89
CA ASN A 97 -2.74 4.38 -8.63
C ASN A 97 -4.20 4.86 -8.71
N TRP A 98 -4.85 4.60 -9.85
CA TRP A 98 -6.23 4.97 -10.09
C TRP A 98 -7.18 3.78 -10.00
N GLN A 99 -6.74 2.58 -10.39
CA GLN A 99 -7.58 1.39 -10.30
C GLN A 99 -7.81 1.05 -8.83
N ARG A 100 -9.08 0.79 -8.53
CA ARG A 100 -9.55 0.37 -7.21
C ARG A 100 -9.98 -1.09 -7.28
N PRO A 101 -10.27 -1.71 -6.12
CA PRO A 101 -10.76 -3.08 -6.10
C PRO A 101 -12.02 -3.23 -6.94
N THR A 102 -12.20 -4.42 -7.48
CA THR A 102 -13.43 -4.81 -8.19
C THR A 102 -14.28 -5.71 -7.31
N ALA A 103 -15.57 -5.83 -7.62
CA ALA A 103 -16.48 -6.63 -6.82
C ALA A 103 -17.33 -7.60 -7.63
N LYS A 104 -17.69 -8.73 -7.01
CA LYS A 104 -18.72 -9.66 -7.50
C LYS A 104 -19.72 -9.94 -6.40
N THR A 105 -21.01 -9.98 -6.76
CA THR A 105 -22.08 -10.33 -5.83
C THR A 105 -22.49 -11.78 -6.04
N PHE A 106 -22.49 -12.55 -4.97
CA PHE A 106 -23.01 -13.91 -4.93
C PHE A 106 -24.33 -13.90 -4.15
N TYR A 107 -25.36 -14.49 -4.75
CA TYR A 107 -26.71 -14.54 -4.18
C TYR A 107 -26.90 -15.86 -3.44
N ALA A 108 -27.26 -15.79 -2.16
CA ALA A 108 -27.52 -16.95 -1.31
C ALA A 108 -28.83 -16.76 -0.53
N PRO A 109 -29.54 -17.85 -0.17
CA PRO A 109 -30.76 -17.77 0.63
C PRO A 109 -30.60 -17.02 1.97
N GLU A 110 -29.41 -17.09 2.57
CA GLU A 110 -29.07 -16.49 3.88
C GLU A 110 -28.68 -15.00 3.76
N GLY A 111 -28.59 -14.50 2.53
CA GLY A 111 -28.29 -13.12 2.14
C GLY A 111 -27.10 -13.01 1.19
N ASN A 112 -27.02 -11.87 0.50
CA ASN A 112 -26.00 -11.64 -0.52
C ASN A 112 -24.59 -11.52 0.08
N ILE A 113 -23.61 -12.10 -0.61
CA ILE A 113 -22.19 -12.02 -0.28
C ILE A 113 -21.50 -11.15 -1.33
N LEU A 114 -20.75 -10.14 -0.88
CA LEU A 114 -19.90 -9.36 -1.78
C LEU A 114 -18.46 -9.89 -1.70
N GLN A 115 -17.92 -10.37 -2.80
CA GLN A 115 -16.48 -10.58 -2.93
C GLN A 115 -15.83 -9.30 -3.47
N LEU A 116 -14.76 -8.84 -2.82
CA LEU A 116 -13.93 -7.72 -3.25
C LEU A 116 -12.53 -8.22 -3.61
N SER A 117 -12.09 -7.96 -4.83
CA SER A 117 -10.81 -8.41 -5.39
C SER A 117 -9.79 -7.25 -5.36
N VAL A 118 -8.71 -7.42 -4.60
CA VAL A 118 -7.57 -6.48 -4.50
C VAL A 118 -6.31 -7.10 -5.07
N ILE A 119 -5.31 -6.31 -5.50
CA ILE A 119 -4.03 -6.89 -5.94
C ILE A 119 -3.52 -7.87 -4.87
N PRO A 120 -3.08 -9.08 -5.26
CA PRO A 120 -2.60 -10.07 -4.31
C PRO A 120 -1.43 -9.50 -3.51
N GLY A 121 -1.64 -9.30 -2.22
CA GLY A 121 -0.64 -8.98 -1.21
C GLY A 121 -1.26 -9.21 0.16
N LEU A 122 -0.48 -9.76 1.09
CA LEU A 122 -0.95 -10.08 2.44
C LEU A 122 -1.45 -8.82 3.16
N ALA A 123 -0.61 -7.79 3.20
CA ALA A 123 -0.92 -6.53 3.86
C ALA A 123 -2.07 -5.79 3.17
N TYR A 124 -2.21 -5.92 1.84
CA TYR A 124 -3.24 -5.21 1.10
C TYR A 124 -4.64 -5.78 1.32
N VAL A 125 -4.74 -7.11 1.38
CA VAL A 125 -5.98 -7.81 1.73
C VAL A 125 -6.43 -7.44 3.14
N GLU A 126 -5.49 -7.44 4.10
CA GLU A 126 -5.76 -7.03 5.49
C GLU A 126 -6.16 -5.56 5.58
N HIS A 127 -5.46 -4.68 4.87
CA HIS A 127 -5.77 -3.26 4.81
C HIS A 127 -7.20 -3.00 4.31
N TYR A 128 -7.62 -3.66 3.24
CA TYR A 128 -8.99 -3.50 2.72
C TYR A 128 -10.03 -4.10 3.64
N ALA A 129 -9.76 -5.25 4.27
CA ALA A 129 -10.65 -5.80 5.29
C ALA A 129 -10.83 -4.81 6.45
N ALA A 130 -9.74 -4.17 6.91
CA ALA A 130 -9.77 -3.17 7.96
C ALA A 130 -10.55 -1.91 7.57
N LEU A 131 -10.36 -1.41 6.33
CA LEU A 131 -11.12 -0.28 5.79
C LEU A 131 -12.63 -0.56 5.82
N ILE A 132 -13.04 -1.73 5.33
CA ILE A 132 -14.46 -2.13 5.27
C ILE A 132 -15.00 -2.32 6.67
N ALA A 133 -14.29 -3.03 7.56
CA ALA A 133 -14.69 -3.24 8.95
C ALA A 133 -14.88 -1.90 9.68
N THR A 134 -13.97 -0.95 9.50
CA THR A 134 -14.05 0.40 10.05
C THR A 134 -15.27 1.14 9.49
N TYR A 135 -15.50 1.08 8.17
CA TYR A 135 -16.65 1.70 7.53
C TYR A 135 -17.98 1.17 8.06
N VAL A 136 -18.16 -0.15 8.11
CA VAL A 136 -19.43 -0.75 8.54
C VAL A 136 -19.67 -0.54 10.03
N ALA A 137 -18.62 -0.56 10.86
CA ALA A 137 -18.71 -0.21 12.28
C ALA A 137 -19.18 1.24 12.47
N SER A 138 -18.71 2.19 11.64
CA SER A 138 -19.14 3.59 11.70
C SER A 138 -20.62 3.80 11.33
N LYS A 139 -21.25 2.81 10.71
CA LYS A 139 -22.67 2.81 10.31
C LYS A 139 -23.55 1.97 11.24
N ALA A 140 -22.97 1.39 12.29
CA ALA A 140 -23.70 0.57 13.24
C ALA A 140 -24.66 1.44 14.08
N PHE A 141 -25.95 1.37 13.76
CA PHE A 141 -27.02 1.88 14.60
C PHE A 141 -27.80 0.72 15.21
N ALA A 142 -28.47 0.95 16.35
CA ALA A 142 -29.29 -0.05 17.00
C ALA A 142 -30.28 -0.68 16.01
N GLY A 143 -30.25 -2.01 15.88
CA GLY A 143 -31.12 -2.76 14.97
C GLY A 143 -30.61 -2.92 13.52
N THR A 144 -29.45 -2.34 13.16
CA THR A 144 -28.87 -2.54 11.82
C THR A 144 -28.05 -3.83 11.77
N ARG A 145 -28.35 -4.73 10.84
CA ARG A 145 -27.51 -5.91 10.57
C ARG A 145 -26.20 -5.45 9.93
N ILE A 146 -25.09 -5.61 10.67
CA ILE A 146 -23.75 -5.29 10.18
C ILE A 146 -23.23 -6.52 9.41
N PRO A 147 -22.71 -6.36 8.18
CA PRO A 147 -22.10 -7.48 7.47
C PRO A 147 -20.87 -7.99 8.22
N THR A 148 -20.67 -9.31 8.23
CA THR A 148 -19.39 -9.86 8.66
C THR A 148 -18.35 -9.63 7.56
N VAL A 149 -17.18 -9.11 7.94
CA VAL A 149 -16.06 -8.89 7.02
C VAL A 149 -15.06 -10.02 7.19
N HIS A 150 -14.78 -10.72 6.10
CA HIS A 150 -13.83 -11.81 6.00
C HIS A 150 -12.72 -11.44 5.02
N TYR A 151 -11.58 -12.10 5.15
CA TYR A 151 -10.56 -12.04 4.13
C TYR A 151 -9.85 -13.37 3.94
N ARG A 152 -9.32 -13.56 2.72
CA ARG A 152 -8.51 -14.72 2.34
C ARG A 152 -7.17 -14.24 1.84
N LEU A 153 -6.11 -14.67 2.53
CA LEU A 153 -4.74 -14.36 2.16
C LEU A 153 -4.41 -15.00 0.80
N PRO A 154 -3.72 -14.28 -0.11
CA PRO A 154 -3.26 -14.85 -1.35
C PRO A 154 -2.10 -15.84 -1.13
N PRO A 155 -1.87 -16.77 -2.06
CA PRO A 155 -0.61 -17.51 -2.15
C PRO A 155 0.60 -16.58 -2.20
N SER A 156 1.75 -17.03 -1.68
CA SER A 156 2.96 -16.20 -1.55
C SER A 156 3.55 -15.73 -2.89
N ASP A 157 3.26 -16.44 -3.98
CA ASP A 157 3.72 -16.16 -5.34
C ASP A 157 2.72 -15.37 -6.18
N ALA A 158 1.50 -15.13 -5.67
CA ALA A 158 0.40 -14.59 -6.47
C ALA A 158 0.70 -13.22 -7.11
N SER A 159 1.41 -12.32 -6.42
CA SER A 159 1.82 -11.03 -7.00
C SER A 159 2.85 -11.21 -8.13
N VAL A 160 3.82 -12.10 -7.93
CA VAL A 160 4.86 -12.40 -8.92
C VAL A 160 4.22 -13.01 -10.17
N THR A 161 3.30 -13.95 -9.99
CA THR A 161 2.52 -14.55 -11.08
C THR A 161 1.68 -13.50 -11.81
N LEU A 162 1.02 -12.59 -11.08
CA LEU A 162 0.28 -11.48 -11.69
C LEU A 162 1.20 -10.61 -12.56
N PHE A 163 2.37 -10.23 -12.04
CA PHE A 163 3.30 -9.35 -12.73
C PHE A 163 3.94 -10.02 -13.95
N ALA A 164 4.34 -11.29 -13.84
CA ALA A 164 4.85 -12.08 -14.96
C ALA A 164 3.83 -12.26 -16.09
N ASN A 165 2.53 -12.31 -15.75
CA ASN A 165 1.45 -12.40 -16.73
C ASN A 165 0.95 -11.04 -17.25
N SER A 166 1.38 -9.94 -16.62
CA SER A 166 1.04 -8.58 -17.04
C SER A 166 1.93 -8.09 -18.20
N ASN A 167 1.69 -6.85 -18.62
CA ASN A 167 2.53 -6.20 -19.63
C ASN A 167 3.96 -5.88 -19.14
N LEU A 168 4.26 -6.00 -17.84
CA LEU A 168 5.61 -5.78 -17.29
C LEU A 168 6.69 -6.65 -17.94
N ARG A 169 6.32 -7.87 -18.37
CA ARG A 169 7.24 -8.79 -19.09
C ARG A 169 7.80 -8.23 -20.41
N HIS A 170 7.21 -7.15 -20.91
CA HIS A 170 7.61 -6.50 -22.16
C HIS A 170 8.50 -5.26 -21.94
N LEU A 171 8.82 -4.91 -20.69
CA LEU A 171 9.70 -3.79 -20.35
C LEU A 171 11.11 -3.93 -20.95
N GLY A 172 11.58 -5.16 -21.15
CA GLY A 172 12.94 -5.44 -21.61
C GLY A 172 13.98 -5.27 -20.49
N PRO A 173 15.28 -5.40 -20.81
CA PRO A 173 16.35 -5.31 -19.83
C PRO A 173 16.58 -3.87 -19.37
N ILE A 174 16.70 -3.67 -18.05
CA ILE A 174 16.98 -2.37 -17.43
C ILE A 174 17.95 -2.55 -16.24
N ASP A 175 18.77 -1.54 -15.97
CA ASP A 175 19.73 -1.58 -14.85
C ASP A 175 19.12 -1.03 -13.56
N ILE A 176 18.29 0.02 -13.69
CA ILE A 176 17.77 0.82 -12.57
C ILE A 176 16.26 0.98 -12.70
N ALA A 177 15.52 0.63 -11.66
CA ALA A 177 14.08 0.87 -11.57
C ALA A 177 13.79 2.02 -10.61
N ILE A 178 13.11 3.06 -11.10
CA ILE A 178 12.49 4.10 -10.28
C ILE A 178 10.99 3.80 -10.21
N ILE A 179 10.47 3.56 -9.01
CA ILE A 179 9.08 3.12 -8.80
C ILE A 179 8.32 4.06 -7.87
N GLY A 180 6.99 4.05 -7.98
CA GLY A 180 6.09 4.82 -7.12
C GLY A 180 5.58 6.09 -7.79
N TYR A 181 5.86 7.26 -7.21
CA TYR A 181 5.33 8.58 -7.61
C TYR A 181 6.01 9.19 -8.83
N VAL A 182 6.31 8.35 -9.84
CA VAL A 182 7.10 8.72 -11.03
C VAL A 182 6.36 9.66 -11.98
N ASP A 183 5.03 9.68 -11.99
CA ASP A 183 4.22 10.64 -12.74
C ASP A 183 4.33 12.07 -12.21
N SER A 184 4.87 12.23 -11.01
CA SER A 184 5.09 13.51 -10.37
C SER A 184 6.52 14.07 -10.61
N LEU A 185 7.27 13.48 -11.55
CA LEU A 185 8.67 13.83 -11.87
C LEU A 185 8.82 14.21 -13.36
N PRO A 186 8.23 15.33 -13.80
CA PRO A 186 8.18 15.70 -15.21
C PRO A 186 9.55 16.06 -15.83
N ASN A 187 10.50 16.58 -15.05
CA ASN A 187 11.84 16.91 -15.54
C ASN A 187 12.67 15.64 -15.78
N SER A 188 12.46 14.59 -14.99
CA SER A 188 13.12 13.29 -15.18
C SER A 188 12.46 12.42 -16.25
N THR A 189 11.14 12.56 -16.44
CA THR A 189 10.34 11.69 -17.33
C THR A 189 9.99 12.29 -18.68
N GLY A 190 10.10 13.61 -18.86
CA GLY A 190 9.79 14.29 -20.12
C GLY A 190 8.29 14.32 -20.47
N PRO A 191 7.91 14.99 -21.57
CA PRO A 191 6.51 15.19 -21.97
C PRO A 191 5.90 14.02 -22.75
N GLU A 192 6.69 13.01 -23.13
CA GLU A 192 6.23 11.90 -23.99
C GLU A 192 5.12 11.07 -23.31
N ALA A 193 4.38 10.31 -24.10
CA ALA A 193 3.41 9.36 -23.55
C ALA A 193 4.12 8.22 -22.80
N TRP A 194 3.44 7.64 -21.81
CA TRP A 194 3.92 6.44 -21.13
C TRP A 194 3.83 5.22 -22.05
N GLU A 195 4.88 4.41 -22.09
CA GLU A 195 4.91 3.16 -22.83
C GLU A 195 4.21 2.06 -22.03
N THR A 196 3.42 1.22 -22.70
CA THR A 196 2.71 0.10 -22.05
C THR A 196 3.01 -1.24 -22.71
N ALA A 197 3.89 -1.24 -23.74
CA ALA A 197 3.91 -2.22 -24.83
C ALA A 197 2.57 -2.31 -25.60
N THR A 198 2.61 -2.74 -26.86
CA THR A 198 1.39 -2.95 -27.66
C THR A 198 0.53 -4.04 -27.01
N HIS A 199 -0.66 -3.67 -26.54
CA HIS A 199 -1.66 -4.60 -26.03
C HIS A 199 -1.97 -5.69 -27.06
N THR A 200 -1.75 -6.96 -26.70
CA THR A 200 -2.14 -8.13 -27.51
C THR A 200 -3.40 -8.83 -26.98
N GLY A 201 -4.09 -8.26 -26.00
CA GLY A 201 -5.27 -8.85 -25.34
C GLY A 201 -6.45 -7.89 -25.23
N ALA A 202 -7.67 -8.45 -25.24
CA ALA A 202 -8.94 -7.75 -25.33
C ALA A 202 -9.21 -6.78 -24.15
N GLY A 203 -9.30 -5.48 -24.46
CA GLY A 203 -10.11 -4.50 -23.71
C GLY A 203 -9.68 -4.06 -22.31
N GLU A 204 -8.80 -4.78 -21.60
CA GLU A 204 -8.35 -4.38 -20.26
C GLU A 204 -7.17 -3.39 -20.32
N PRO A 205 -7.18 -2.32 -19.49
CA PRO A 205 -6.07 -1.36 -19.42
C PRO A 205 -4.79 -2.02 -18.88
N PRO A 206 -3.60 -1.52 -19.27
CA PRO A 206 -2.34 -2.12 -18.84
C PRO A 206 -2.14 -1.93 -17.34
N LEU A 207 -1.50 -2.91 -16.69
CA LEU A 207 -1.21 -2.83 -15.26
C LEU A 207 -0.03 -1.90 -14.98
N PHE A 208 0.93 -1.84 -15.90
CA PHE A 208 2.11 -1.01 -15.80
C PHE A 208 2.24 -0.07 -16.98
N ALA A 209 2.89 1.06 -16.77
CA ALA A 209 3.43 1.85 -17.85
C ALA A 209 4.78 2.42 -17.41
N TRP A 210 5.65 2.68 -18.38
CA TRP A 210 7.01 3.12 -18.09
C TRP A 210 7.52 4.15 -19.08
N LYS A 211 8.63 4.76 -18.70
CA LYS A 211 9.51 5.51 -19.59
C LYS A 211 10.94 5.11 -19.31
N THR A 212 11.75 5.02 -20.36
CA THR A 212 13.16 4.64 -20.23
C THR A 212 14.08 5.79 -20.59
N ARG A 213 15.23 5.85 -19.93
CA ARG A 213 16.32 6.77 -20.22
C ARG A 213 17.63 6.01 -20.20
N LYS A 214 18.43 6.19 -21.26
CA LYS A 214 19.79 5.68 -21.31
C LYS A 214 20.76 6.73 -20.75
N LEU A 215 21.56 6.35 -19.76
CA LEU A 215 22.59 7.19 -19.17
C LEU A 215 23.86 7.22 -20.04
N GLN A 216 24.78 8.15 -19.75
CA GLN A 216 26.01 8.32 -20.52
C GLN A 216 26.93 7.08 -20.49
N ASN A 217 26.97 6.36 -19.35
CA ASN A 217 27.69 5.09 -19.20
C ASN A 217 26.97 3.89 -19.84
N GLY A 218 25.86 4.12 -20.54
CA GLY A 218 25.10 3.09 -21.25
C GLY A 218 24.05 2.37 -20.41
N ARG A 219 24.01 2.59 -19.09
CA ARG A 219 22.99 2.00 -18.20
C ARG A 219 21.60 2.51 -18.55
N ILE A 220 20.59 1.67 -18.35
CA ILE A 220 19.19 1.99 -18.65
C ILE A 220 18.41 2.17 -17.34
N VAL A 221 17.80 3.35 -17.20
CA VAL A 221 16.87 3.68 -16.12
C VAL A 221 15.46 3.56 -16.64
N ALA A 222 14.56 2.93 -15.88
CA ALA A 222 13.13 2.97 -16.14
C ALA A 222 12.38 3.63 -14.98
N PHE A 223 11.50 4.57 -15.32
CA PHE A 223 10.49 5.11 -14.43
C PHE A 223 9.23 4.28 -14.63
N ILE A 224 8.75 3.60 -13.60
CA ILE A 224 7.70 2.58 -13.72
C ILE A 224 6.53 2.94 -12.81
N GLY A 225 5.38 3.16 -13.42
CA GLY A 225 4.11 3.38 -12.74
C GLY A 225 3.20 2.17 -12.82
N CYS A 226 2.39 1.96 -11.78
CA CYS A 226 1.35 0.94 -11.73
C CYS A 226 -0.02 1.61 -11.77
N THR A 227 -0.90 1.20 -12.68
CA THR A 227 -2.26 1.76 -12.80
C THR A 227 -3.12 1.42 -11.59
N ALA A 228 -2.85 0.28 -10.95
CA ALA A 228 -3.47 -0.13 -9.72
C ALA A 228 -2.73 0.35 -8.47
N CYS A 229 -3.49 0.56 -7.41
CA CYS A 229 -2.92 0.74 -6.08
C CYS A 229 -2.34 -0.58 -5.60
N TYR A 230 -1.09 -0.56 -5.18
CA TYR A 230 -0.49 -1.63 -4.38
C TYR A 230 -0.14 -1.12 -2.99
N TRP A 231 0.02 -2.05 -2.05
CA TRP A 231 0.22 -1.77 -0.64
C TRP A 231 1.08 -2.85 0.00
N GLY A 232 1.97 -2.46 0.91
CA GLY A 232 2.73 -3.39 1.73
C GLY A 232 3.68 -4.30 0.95
N ASP A 233 3.54 -5.61 1.16
CA ASP A 233 4.43 -6.64 0.62
C ASP A 233 4.46 -6.70 -0.92
N ILE A 234 3.45 -6.15 -1.59
CA ILE A 234 3.40 -6.07 -3.05
C ILE A 234 4.59 -5.29 -3.62
N GLY A 235 5.05 -4.24 -2.91
CA GLY A 235 6.21 -3.47 -3.33
C GLY A 235 7.49 -4.30 -3.43
N GLY A 236 7.71 -5.19 -2.45
CA GLY A 236 8.80 -6.15 -2.49
C GLY A 236 8.66 -7.14 -3.64
N GLN A 237 7.44 -7.66 -3.88
CA GLN A 237 7.22 -8.57 -5.00
C GLN A 237 7.44 -7.91 -6.36
N LEU A 238 7.16 -6.61 -6.50
CA LEU A 238 7.48 -5.87 -7.71
C LEU A 238 9.00 -5.84 -7.96
N ILE A 239 9.81 -5.59 -6.92
CA ILE A 239 11.28 -5.66 -7.04
C ILE A 239 11.74 -7.05 -7.47
N ARG A 240 11.17 -8.11 -6.88
CA ARG A 240 11.46 -9.49 -7.30
C ARG A 240 11.19 -9.70 -8.79
N SER A 241 9.99 -9.34 -9.25
CA SER A 241 9.61 -9.49 -10.66
C SER A 241 10.48 -8.65 -11.59
N LEU A 242 10.85 -7.43 -11.21
CA LEU A 242 11.76 -6.59 -12.00
C LEU A 242 13.16 -7.18 -12.11
N SER A 243 13.68 -7.76 -11.02
CA SER A 243 14.95 -8.48 -11.03
C SER A 243 14.90 -9.71 -11.95
N GLU A 244 13.80 -10.49 -11.91
CA GLU A 244 13.62 -11.71 -12.71
C GLU A 244 13.37 -11.44 -14.20
N LEU A 245 12.48 -10.50 -14.50
CA LEU A 245 12.00 -10.25 -15.86
C LEU A 245 12.92 -9.30 -16.63
N SER A 246 13.57 -8.37 -15.94
CA SER A 246 14.30 -7.25 -16.54
C SER A 246 15.76 -7.14 -16.09
N GLY A 247 16.22 -7.96 -15.15
CA GLY A 247 17.62 -7.95 -14.69
C GLY A 247 18.01 -6.74 -13.86
N VAL A 248 17.04 -6.06 -13.23
CA VAL A 248 17.27 -4.87 -12.39
C VAL A 248 18.30 -5.16 -11.30
N ARG A 249 19.25 -4.24 -11.13
CA ARG A 249 20.27 -4.29 -10.06
C ARG A 249 20.14 -3.19 -9.02
N GLU A 250 19.41 -2.12 -9.32
CA GLU A 250 19.15 -1.01 -8.40
C GLU A 250 17.69 -0.61 -8.46
N ALA A 251 17.08 -0.37 -7.31
CA ALA A 251 15.70 0.11 -7.19
C ALA A 251 15.63 1.34 -6.28
N ILE A 252 14.96 2.40 -6.75
CA ILE A 252 14.68 3.60 -5.97
C ILE A 252 13.17 3.77 -5.85
N TYR A 253 12.67 3.85 -4.62
CA TYR A 253 11.26 4.06 -4.33
C TYR A 253 10.95 5.52 -3.97
N ILE A 254 9.99 6.10 -4.68
CA ILE A 254 9.56 7.47 -4.48
C ILE A 254 8.09 7.44 -4.11
N GLY A 255 7.75 8.04 -2.98
CA GLY A 255 6.45 7.87 -2.38
C GLY A 255 6.13 8.92 -1.34
N LYS A 256 5.24 8.55 -0.44
CA LYS A 256 4.84 9.36 0.70
C LYS A 256 4.87 8.50 1.93
N LEU A 257 5.21 9.11 3.06
CA LEU A 257 5.16 8.44 4.35
C LEU A 257 4.66 9.38 5.45
N GLY A 258 4.37 8.82 6.62
CA GLY A 258 4.07 9.58 7.84
C GLY A 258 5.31 9.73 8.70
N THR A 259 5.37 10.79 9.51
CA THR A 259 6.41 10.94 10.54
C THR A 259 5.86 10.71 11.94
N LEU A 260 6.70 10.12 12.78
CA LEU A 260 6.49 9.99 14.23
C LEU A 260 7.26 11.06 15.02
N ASP A 261 8.08 11.87 14.36
CA ASP A 261 8.77 12.99 15.00
C ASP A 261 7.90 14.27 14.92
N ALA A 262 7.55 14.81 16.08
CA ALA A 262 6.76 16.02 16.22
C ALA A 262 7.42 17.27 15.60
N ARG A 263 8.73 17.25 15.35
CA ARG A 263 9.49 18.36 14.78
C ARG A 263 9.28 18.50 13.27
N HIS A 264 8.98 17.41 12.56
CA HIS A 264 8.84 17.43 11.11
C HIS A 264 7.45 17.88 10.69
N VAL A 265 7.40 19.02 9.99
CA VAL A 265 6.16 19.56 9.43
C VAL A 265 5.83 18.83 8.12
N PRO A 266 4.61 18.31 7.93
CA PRO A 266 4.20 17.69 6.67
C PRO A 266 4.43 18.61 5.47
N ASN A 267 4.83 18.00 4.34
CA ASN A 267 5.11 18.66 3.07
C ASN A 267 6.27 19.68 3.10
N THR A 268 7.19 19.57 4.07
CA THR A 268 8.38 20.44 4.16
C THR A 268 9.72 19.71 4.06
N VAL A 269 9.73 18.39 4.21
CA VAL A 269 10.93 17.56 4.20
C VAL A 269 10.73 16.28 3.39
N LEU A 270 11.83 15.77 2.87
CA LEU A 270 11.95 14.44 2.28
C LEU A 270 12.57 13.49 3.30
N ALA A 271 12.06 12.26 3.35
CA ALA A 271 12.58 11.20 4.18
C ALA A 271 13.40 10.21 3.36
N THR A 272 14.52 9.79 3.92
CA THR A 272 15.33 8.66 3.46
C THR A 272 15.87 7.89 4.66
N GLY A 273 16.55 6.78 4.41
CA GLY A 273 17.12 5.95 5.46
C GLY A 273 17.58 4.60 4.95
N SER A 274 18.11 3.82 5.90
CA SER A 274 18.84 2.57 5.63
C SER A 274 18.45 1.45 6.61
N CYS A 275 17.38 1.66 7.39
CA CYS A 275 16.88 0.71 8.39
C CYS A 275 15.36 0.78 8.45
N SER A 276 14.69 -0.38 8.47
CA SER A 276 13.25 -0.50 8.70
C SER A 276 12.93 -1.57 9.75
N LYS A 277 12.11 -1.21 10.73
CA LYS A 277 11.62 -2.09 11.81
C LYS A 277 10.20 -2.56 11.54
N PHE A 278 9.90 -3.81 11.89
CA PHE A 278 8.57 -4.41 11.76
C PHE A 278 7.91 -4.55 13.13
N HIS A 279 6.57 -4.57 13.16
CA HIS A 279 5.82 -4.69 14.40
C HIS A 279 6.10 -6.01 15.17
N ASN A 280 6.44 -7.08 14.45
CA ASN A 280 6.79 -8.37 15.03
C ASN A 280 8.22 -8.45 15.59
N GLY A 281 8.93 -7.31 15.68
CA GLY A 281 10.32 -7.25 16.14
C GLY A 281 11.36 -7.53 15.05
N GLY A 282 10.94 -7.90 13.83
CA GLY A 282 11.85 -8.04 12.69
C GLY A 282 12.48 -6.70 12.31
N MET A 283 13.68 -6.74 11.73
CA MET A 283 14.39 -5.57 11.26
C MET A 283 15.10 -5.89 9.94
N VAL A 284 15.24 -4.88 9.09
CA VAL A 284 16.05 -4.94 7.87
C VAL A 284 16.93 -3.69 7.79
N GLU A 285 18.20 -3.89 7.48
CA GLU A 285 19.20 -2.84 7.30
C GLU A 285 19.86 -3.04 5.93
N TRP A 286 20.16 -1.95 5.23
CA TRP A 286 20.78 -1.98 3.90
C TRP A 286 21.67 -0.75 3.69
N GLU A 287 22.54 -0.79 2.68
CA GLU A 287 23.26 0.39 2.22
C GLU A 287 22.43 1.11 1.15
N SER A 288 22.14 2.41 1.36
CA SER A 288 21.28 3.15 0.44
C SER A 288 22.05 3.62 -0.79
N VAL A 289 21.53 3.35 -1.98
CA VAL A 289 22.13 3.84 -3.24
C VAL A 289 22.18 5.38 -3.31
N LEU A 290 21.32 6.05 -2.53
CA LEU A 290 21.18 7.51 -2.53
C LEU A 290 22.10 8.20 -1.51
N ASP A 291 22.85 7.47 -0.67
CA ASP A 291 23.58 8.06 0.47
C ASP A 291 24.55 9.19 0.08
N LYS A 292 25.18 9.09 -1.10
CA LYS A 292 26.05 10.15 -1.63
C LYS A 292 25.26 11.28 -2.29
N ALA A 293 24.25 10.94 -3.08
CA ALA A 293 23.45 11.89 -3.85
C ALA A 293 22.65 12.84 -2.94
N VAL A 294 22.23 12.40 -1.76
CA VAL A 294 21.50 13.25 -0.79
C VAL A 294 22.40 14.20 -0.01
N GLN A 295 23.72 14.05 -0.05
CA GLN A 295 24.64 14.87 0.74
C GLN A 295 24.56 16.34 0.32
N GLY A 296 24.30 17.22 1.29
CA GLY A 296 24.19 18.66 1.04
C GLY A 296 22.76 19.14 0.79
N SER A 297 21.78 18.25 0.60
CA SER A 297 20.38 18.65 0.71
C SER A 297 20.05 19.02 2.15
N ARG A 298 19.39 20.15 2.34
CA ARG A 298 18.96 20.62 3.68
C ARG A 298 17.58 20.12 4.08
N ILE A 299 16.85 19.53 3.13
CA ILE A 299 15.46 19.12 3.30
C ILE A 299 15.28 17.60 3.21
N VAL A 300 16.34 16.86 2.84
CA VAL A 300 16.38 15.40 2.97
C VAL A 300 16.87 15.01 4.36
N VAL A 301 16.05 14.26 5.09
CA VAL A 301 16.33 13.81 6.45
C VAL A 301 16.47 12.29 6.46
N ASN A 302 17.60 11.81 6.96
CA ASN A 302 17.82 10.38 7.21
C ASN A 302 17.21 10.01 8.57
N GLY A 303 16.49 8.89 8.63
CA GLY A 303 15.89 8.40 9.87
C GLY A 303 15.53 6.92 9.82
N VAL A 304 15.17 6.38 10.98
CA VAL A 304 14.74 4.99 11.14
C VAL A 304 13.30 4.86 10.70
N HIS A 305 13.05 3.90 9.81
CA HIS A 305 11.72 3.61 9.31
C HIS A 305 11.03 2.51 10.13
N CYS A 306 9.69 2.52 10.22
CA CYS A 306 8.91 1.36 10.64
C CYS A 306 7.85 0.96 9.61
N THR A 307 7.79 -0.34 9.31
CA THR A 307 6.83 -0.91 8.37
C THR A 307 5.60 -1.45 9.09
N VAL A 308 4.42 -0.96 8.71
CA VAL A 308 3.12 -1.37 9.25
C VAL A 308 2.24 -2.02 8.18
N ALA A 309 1.44 -3.02 8.55
CA ALA A 309 0.57 -3.70 7.59
C ALA A 309 -0.57 -2.80 7.08
N THR A 310 -1.04 -1.86 7.89
CA THR A 310 -2.17 -0.98 7.55
C THR A 310 -2.09 0.30 8.35
N SER A 311 -2.43 1.44 7.75
CA SER A 311 -2.56 2.70 8.49
C SER A 311 -3.66 2.65 9.54
N LEU A 312 -4.62 1.74 9.42
CA LEU A 312 -5.73 1.58 10.36
C LEU A 312 -5.28 1.03 11.74
N CYS A 313 -4.05 0.56 11.88
CA CYS A 313 -3.50 0.12 13.18
C CYS A 313 -2.77 1.23 13.94
N GLU A 314 -2.62 2.42 13.34
CA GLU A 314 -1.91 3.56 13.91
C GLU A 314 -2.76 4.24 15.00
N THR A 315 -2.87 3.60 16.17
CA THR A 315 -3.52 4.19 17.34
C THR A 315 -2.61 5.23 18.00
N LYS A 316 -3.20 6.11 18.83
CA LYS A 316 -2.46 7.06 19.67
C LYS A 316 -1.53 6.36 20.66
N GLU A 317 -1.87 5.15 21.08
CA GLU A 317 -0.99 4.31 21.91
C GLU A 317 0.18 3.79 21.09
N TRP A 318 -0.10 3.19 19.92
CA TRP A 318 0.93 2.75 18.99
C TRP A 318 1.91 3.89 18.65
N ALA A 319 1.42 5.09 18.32
CA ALA A 319 2.27 6.22 18.00
C ALA A 319 3.15 6.64 19.19
N ARG A 320 2.62 6.62 20.43
CA ARG A 320 3.41 6.90 21.64
C ARG A 320 4.51 5.88 21.88
N ASP A 321 4.27 4.61 21.58
CA ASP A 321 5.24 3.53 21.74
C ASP A 321 6.33 3.56 20.66
N TRP A 322 6.00 4.04 19.46
CA TRP A 322 6.89 4.05 18.31
C TRP A 322 7.67 5.35 18.13
N LYS A 323 7.21 6.49 18.65
CA LYS A 323 7.88 7.80 18.48
C LYS A 323 9.34 7.87 18.99
N THR A 324 9.76 6.92 19.81
CA THR A 324 11.16 6.83 20.32
C THR A 324 11.98 5.78 19.59
N LYS A 325 11.37 5.01 18.68
CA LYS A 325 11.95 3.84 18.02
C LYS A 325 12.11 4.02 16.51
N ALA A 326 11.31 4.89 15.91
CA ALA A 326 11.31 5.19 14.48
C ALA A 326 10.90 6.66 14.26
N ASP A 327 11.40 7.21 13.16
CA ASP A 327 11.13 8.58 12.68
C ASP A 327 10.02 8.57 11.62
N TRP A 328 9.99 7.52 10.79
CA TRP A 328 9.13 7.37 9.62
C TRP A 328 8.23 6.14 9.72
N VAL A 329 7.07 6.19 9.09
CA VAL A 329 6.17 5.05 8.95
C VAL A 329 5.54 4.98 7.56
N ASP A 330 5.60 3.80 6.96
CA ASP A 330 4.90 3.43 5.74
C ASP A 330 4.61 1.92 5.70
N PRO A 331 3.81 1.44 4.75
CA PRO A 331 3.62 0.01 4.54
C PRO A 331 4.67 -0.68 3.66
N GLU A 332 5.34 0.02 2.74
CA GLU A 332 6.08 -0.63 1.65
C GLU A 332 7.60 -0.77 1.86
N ILE A 333 8.27 0.26 2.41
CA ILE A 333 9.75 0.39 2.37
C ILE A 333 10.45 -0.84 2.93
N GLY A 334 10.03 -1.35 4.09
CA GLY A 334 10.67 -2.52 4.70
C GLY A 334 10.51 -3.79 3.88
N HIS A 335 9.38 -3.96 3.19
CA HIS A 335 9.18 -5.11 2.31
C HIS A 335 10.04 -5.01 1.04
N MET A 336 10.15 -3.81 0.47
CA MET A 336 11.04 -3.53 -0.65
C MET A 336 12.50 -3.79 -0.29
N ALA A 337 12.99 -3.22 0.81
CA ALA A 337 14.35 -3.43 1.29
C ALA A 337 14.68 -4.91 1.55
N ARG A 338 13.76 -5.65 2.19
CA ARG A 338 13.94 -7.09 2.46
C ARG A 338 14.12 -7.89 1.18
N VAL A 339 13.26 -7.68 0.19
CA VAL A 339 13.36 -8.40 -1.08
C VAL A 339 14.59 -7.94 -1.87
N SER A 340 14.91 -6.65 -1.84
CA SER A 340 16.14 -6.13 -2.45
C SER A 340 17.39 -6.87 -1.97
N ILE A 341 17.56 -7.05 -0.66
CA ILE A 341 18.68 -7.82 -0.09
C ILE A 341 18.65 -9.27 -0.56
N GLU A 342 17.49 -9.94 -0.50
CA GLU A 342 17.32 -11.33 -0.93
C GLU A 342 17.74 -11.53 -2.40
N ARG A 343 17.49 -10.53 -3.26
CA ARG A 343 17.76 -10.58 -4.69
C ARG A 343 19.09 -9.95 -5.10
N GLY A 344 19.87 -9.42 -4.16
CA GLY A 344 21.09 -8.67 -4.47
C GLY A 344 20.84 -7.39 -5.27
N VAL A 345 19.63 -6.81 -5.16
CA VAL A 345 19.27 -5.52 -5.76
C VAL A 345 19.60 -4.43 -4.73
N LEU A 346 20.39 -3.44 -5.11
CA LEU A 346 20.65 -2.29 -4.24
C LEU A 346 19.40 -1.41 -4.14
N PHE A 347 19.14 -0.82 -2.98
CA PHE A 347 17.88 -0.14 -2.71
C PHE A 347 18.09 1.25 -2.13
N GLY A 348 17.18 2.17 -2.44
CA GLY A 348 17.05 3.47 -1.78
C GLY A 348 15.62 3.96 -1.85
N TYR A 349 15.28 4.92 -0.99
CA TYR A 349 13.99 5.60 -1.08
C TYR A 349 14.13 7.09 -0.81
N LEU A 350 13.21 7.87 -1.39
CA LEU A 350 13.10 9.29 -1.18
C LEU A 350 11.61 9.68 -1.15
N HIS A 351 11.06 9.83 0.04
CA HIS A 351 9.61 10.01 0.23
C HIS A 351 9.27 11.41 0.72
N VAL A 352 8.15 11.94 0.27
CA VAL A 352 7.56 13.13 0.88
C VAL A 352 6.98 12.77 2.25
N VAL A 353 7.42 13.48 3.30
CA VAL A 353 6.76 13.38 4.61
C VAL A 353 5.42 14.10 4.51
N SER A 354 4.33 13.34 4.47
CA SER A 354 3.00 13.82 4.07
C SER A 354 1.99 13.95 5.20
N ASP A 355 2.32 13.40 6.37
CA ASP A 355 1.48 13.38 7.57
C ASP A 355 2.37 13.32 8.83
N ASN A 356 1.85 13.74 9.98
CA ASN A 356 2.53 13.66 11.28
C ASN A 356 1.62 13.01 12.32
N LEU A 357 1.97 11.79 12.73
CA LEU A 357 1.16 10.97 13.63
C LEU A 357 1.34 11.34 15.10
N SER A 358 2.35 12.17 15.40
CA SER A 358 2.68 12.63 16.76
C SER A 358 2.09 14.00 17.10
N ARG A 359 1.47 14.69 16.13
CA ARG A 359 0.84 16.01 16.31
C ARG A 359 -0.52 16.10 15.64
N GLU A 360 -1.56 16.24 16.44
CA GLU A 360 -2.91 16.50 15.93
C GLU A 360 -3.02 17.90 15.29
N GLY A 361 -3.96 18.03 14.35
CA GLY A 361 -4.33 19.33 13.75
C GLY A 361 -3.46 19.80 12.58
N LEU A 362 -2.37 19.11 12.27
CA LEU A 362 -1.57 19.37 11.08
C LEU A 362 -2.25 18.85 9.80
N GLU A 363 -1.73 19.29 8.66
CA GLU A 363 -2.08 18.76 7.34
C GLU A 363 -1.70 17.28 7.27
N GLY A 364 -2.54 16.46 6.64
CA GLY A 364 -2.28 15.02 6.53
C GLY A 364 -2.97 14.40 5.33
N LEU A 365 -3.21 13.08 5.40
CA LEU A 365 -3.71 12.27 4.28
C LEU A 365 -5.08 12.69 3.71
N VAL A 366 -5.83 13.56 4.40
CA VAL A 366 -7.16 14.05 3.96
C VAL A 366 -7.10 15.44 3.31
N ASP A 367 -5.96 16.12 3.40
CA ASP A 367 -5.80 17.51 2.97
C ASP A 367 -5.14 17.62 1.57
N GLU A 368 -4.80 16.49 0.93
CA GLU A 368 -3.89 16.38 -0.23
C GLU A 368 -4.21 17.24 -1.46
N ARG A 369 -5.46 17.73 -1.60
CA ARG A 369 -5.91 18.54 -2.75
C ARG A 369 -5.85 20.05 -2.50
N LYS A 370 -5.45 20.50 -1.30
CA LYS A 370 -5.28 21.94 -1.01
C LYS A 370 -4.19 22.51 -1.91
N ALA A 371 -4.45 23.67 -2.52
CA ALA A 371 -3.52 24.31 -3.45
C ALA A 371 -2.15 24.59 -2.84
N THR A 372 -2.10 24.98 -1.56
CA THR A 372 -0.86 25.17 -0.80
C THR A 372 -0.04 23.88 -0.70
N ILE A 373 -0.68 22.77 -0.34
CA ILE A 373 -0.05 21.45 -0.25
C ILE A 373 0.48 20.99 -1.61
N VAL A 374 -0.28 21.20 -2.67
CA VAL A 374 0.16 20.85 -4.04
C VAL A 374 1.40 21.66 -4.41
N ALA A 375 1.42 22.96 -4.11
CA ALA A 375 2.56 23.84 -4.40
C ALA A 375 3.80 23.46 -3.57
N ASP A 376 3.65 23.14 -2.29
CA ASP A 376 4.78 22.75 -1.44
C ASP A 376 5.34 21.38 -1.81
N ARG A 377 4.46 20.42 -2.14
CA ARG A 377 4.91 19.12 -2.66
C ARG A 377 5.65 19.24 -3.98
N LYS A 378 5.27 20.19 -4.84
CA LYS A 378 6.00 20.42 -6.09
C LYS A 378 7.48 20.75 -5.82
N LYS A 379 7.78 21.61 -4.84
CA LYS A 379 9.16 21.95 -4.45
C LYS A 379 9.93 20.73 -3.94
N LEU A 380 9.28 19.87 -3.16
CA LEU A 380 9.89 18.62 -2.70
C LEU A 380 10.18 17.65 -3.85
N LEU A 381 9.29 17.57 -4.84
CA LEU A 381 9.48 16.73 -6.01
C LEU A 381 10.57 17.28 -6.94
N GLU A 382 10.71 18.59 -7.07
CA GLU A 382 11.84 19.22 -7.75
C GLU A 382 13.18 18.85 -7.07
N GLU A 383 13.22 18.79 -5.73
CA GLU A 383 14.39 18.28 -5.00
C GLU A 383 14.63 16.78 -5.24
N VAL A 384 13.57 15.96 -5.32
CA VAL A 384 13.69 14.54 -5.69
C VAL A 384 14.37 14.41 -7.05
N GLU A 385 13.94 15.18 -8.04
CA GLU A 385 14.55 15.17 -9.38
C GLU A 385 16.01 15.64 -9.34
N TRP A 386 16.32 16.66 -8.54
CA TRP A 386 17.70 17.11 -8.35
C TRP A 386 18.60 16.02 -7.74
N VAL A 387 18.13 15.32 -6.71
CA VAL A 387 18.86 14.18 -6.11
C VAL A 387 19.05 13.05 -7.12
N LEU A 388 18.02 12.72 -7.91
CA LEU A 388 18.12 11.69 -8.96
C LEU A 388 19.15 12.06 -10.04
N GLU A 389 19.15 13.29 -10.53
CA GLU A 389 20.15 13.70 -11.53
C GLU A 389 21.57 13.64 -10.96
N ARG A 390 21.76 14.05 -9.70
CA ARG A 390 23.05 13.90 -9.04
C ARG A 390 23.45 12.43 -8.91
N TYR A 391 22.53 11.57 -8.51
CA TYR A 391 22.74 10.13 -8.45
C TYR A 391 23.16 9.57 -9.82
N PHE A 392 22.46 9.95 -10.90
CA PHE A 392 22.76 9.50 -12.26
C PHE A 392 24.15 9.98 -12.74
N ASN A 393 24.58 11.18 -12.37
CA ASN A 393 25.91 11.68 -12.68
C ASN A 393 26.99 10.90 -11.91
N GLU A 394 26.80 10.67 -10.61
CA GLU A 394 27.77 9.96 -9.76
C GLU A 394 27.99 8.49 -10.19
N ILE A 395 26.96 7.84 -10.73
CA ILE A 395 27.11 6.48 -11.30
C ILE A 395 27.56 6.53 -12.76
N GLY A 396 27.35 7.62 -13.47
CA GLY A 396 27.83 7.83 -14.85
C GLY A 396 29.34 7.95 -14.95
N GLU A 397 29.99 8.41 -13.87
CA GLU A 397 31.44 8.52 -13.73
C GLU A 397 32.14 7.20 -13.33
N ARG A 398 31.37 6.17 -12.94
CA ARG A 398 31.86 4.82 -12.63
C ARG A 398 31.73 3.91 -13.84
#